data_AF-M2ZW52-F1
#
_entry.id   AF-M2ZW52-F1
#
_cell.length_a   1.000
_cell.length_b   1.000
_cell.length_c   1.000
_cell.angle_alpha   90.00
_cell.angle_beta   90.00
_cell.angle_gamma   90.00
#
_symmetry.space_group_name_H-M   'P 1'
#
loop_
_entity.id
_entity.type
_entity.pdbx_description
1 polymer ?
#
loop_
_entity_poly.entity_id
_entity_poly.type
_entity_poly.pdbx_seq_one_letter_code
_entity_poly.pdbx_strand_id
1 'polypeptide(L)'
;MSVELVEVVRSGFRECVHRGSLVVLDPDGEVRLALGEIHTPIYPRSSNKPLQAVALLRQGFVPRSTEELAIATASHEGEAGHVRLVEALLAAHGFTEDDLQCPPDLPGSEPARATIVVAGHPRRTVYMNCSGKHAAMLAACAANGWPVRAGSDEPGYLDSAHPLQQAVTETILELAGDVEDTDLGIDGCGLPIVPLPLFNLARAYSRLATAGAGTPERAVADAIRSHPHLVSGTGKDDARLMPAVPGLLCKAGADGVHAGALPDGTAFALKIDDGHERARLPLTAALLHHLGVTWSEEHAELASQPVLGGGIRVGTVRAIPGVL
;
A
#
# COMPACT_ATOMS: atom_id res chain seq x y z
N MET A 1 20.78 -2.94 -12.26
CA MET A 1 20.38 -1.76 -13.08
C MET A 1 18.93 -1.94 -13.51
N SER A 2 18.10 -0.89 -13.52
CA SER A 2 16.69 -0.98 -13.96
C SER A 2 16.56 -1.30 -15.46
N VAL A 3 15.36 -1.71 -15.89
CA VAL A 3 15.03 -2.01 -17.31
C VAL A 3 13.79 -1.24 -17.75
N GLU A 4 13.54 -1.13 -19.06
CA GLU A 4 12.29 -0.56 -19.56
C GLU A 4 11.14 -1.53 -19.31
N LEU A 5 10.06 -1.09 -18.67
CA LEU A 5 8.92 -1.96 -18.29
C LEU A 5 7.61 -1.54 -18.95
N VAL A 6 7.35 -0.23 -19.04
CA VAL A 6 6.08 0.31 -19.50
C VAL A 6 6.34 1.39 -20.55
N GLU A 7 5.51 1.41 -21.59
CA GLU A 7 5.51 2.45 -22.59
C GLU A 7 4.18 3.21 -22.62
N VAL A 8 4.27 4.48 -22.98
CA VAL A 8 3.15 5.32 -23.36
C VAL A 8 3.19 5.50 -24.86
N VAL A 9 2.18 5.01 -25.56
CA VAL A 9 2.02 5.18 -27.00
C VAL A 9 0.90 6.18 -27.25
N ARG A 10 1.19 7.25 -27.99
CA ARG A 10 0.22 8.25 -28.44
C ARG A 10 0.22 8.30 -29.96
N SER A 11 -0.93 8.08 -30.59
CA SER A 11 -1.08 8.13 -32.05
C SER A 11 -0.06 7.25 -32.80
N GLY A 12 0.26 6.08 -32.24
CA GLY A 12 1.26 5.15 -32.79
C GLY A 12 2.73 5.49 -32.46
N PHE A 13 3.00 6.64 -31.82
CA PHE A 13 4.34 7.04 -31.42
C PHE A 13 4.63 6.66 -29.96
N ARG A 14 5.78 6.06 -29.69
CA ARG A 14 6.26 5.74 -28.33
C ARG A 14 6.73 7.04 -27.66
N GLU A 15 5.80 7.71 -27.00
CA GLU A 15 5.94 9.05 -26.42
C GLU A 15 6.80 9.05 -25.15
N CYS A 16 6.64 8.03 -24.31
CA CYS A 16 7.33 7.94 -23.02
C CYS A 16 7.60 6.49 -22.65
N VAL A 17 8.65 6.28 -21.85
CA VAL A 17 9.05 4.97 -21.33
C VAL A 17 9.30 5.10 -19.84
N HIS A 18 8.68 4.22 -19.06
CA HIS A 18 8.95 4.09 -17.64
C HIS A 18 9.88 2.89 -17.42
N ARG A 19 10.98 3.16 -16.71
CA ARG A 19 11.96 2.16 -16.30
C ARG A 19 11.69 1.73 -14.86
N GLY A 20 12.16 0.55 -14.50
CA GLY A 20 12.00 0.05 -13.14
C GLY A 20 12.61 -1.33 -12.93
N SER A 21 12.21 -1.91 -11.80
CA SER A 21 12.54 -3.28 -11.42
C SER A 21 11.27 -4.03 -11.01
N LEU A 22 11.29 -5.35 -11.19
CA LEU A 22 10.19 -6.24 -10.86
C LEU A 22 10.73 -7.62 -10.49
N VAL A 23 10.14 -8.24 -9.47
CA VAL A 23 10.41 -9.64 -9.09
C VAL A 23 9.10 -10.40 -8.98
N VAL A 24 9.14 -11.68 -9.35
CA VAL A 24 8.11 -12.68 -9.04
C VAL A 24 8.77 -13.81 -8.27
N LEU A 25 8.15 -14.20 -7.17
CA LEU A 25 8.46 -15.41 -6.43
C LEU A 25 7.42 -16.48 -6.73
N ASP A 26 7.85 -17.72 -6.85
CA ASP A 26 6.94 -18.86 -6.83
C ASP A 26 6.44 -19.16 -5.40
N PRO A 27 5.49 -20.10 -5.23
CA PRO A 27 4.99 -20.49 -3.90
C PRO A 27 6.05 -20.98 -2.93
N ASP A 28 7.16 -21.54 -3.42
CA ASP A 28 8.27 -22.05 -2.60
C ASP A 28 9.22 -20.92 -2.16
N GLY A 29 9.05 -19.71 -2.71
CA GLY A 29 9.82 -18.52 -2.40
C GLY A 29 11.03 -18.29 -3.32
N GLU A 30 11.19 -19.12 -4.35
CA GLU A 30 12.26 -19.01 -5.33
C GLU A 30 11.94 -17.96 -6.40
N VAL A 31 12.98 -17.34 -6.95
CA VAL A 31 12.81 -16.31 -7.98
C VAL A 31 12.37 -16.96 -9.30
N ARG A 32 11.10 -16.74 -9.67
CA ARG A 32 10.54 -17.17 -10.96
C ARG A 32 10.86 -16.19 -12.09
N LEU A 33 10.85 -14.89 -11.78
CA LEU A 33 11.17 -13.82 -12.73
C LEU A 33 11.86 -12.67 -11.99
N ALA A 34 12.93 -12.14 -12.57
CA ALA A 34 13.58 -10.92 -12.10
C ALA A 34 13.92 -10.01 -13.29
N LEU A 35 13.42 -8.78 -13.23
CA LEU A 35 13.69 -7.73 -14.19
C LEU A 35 14.31 -6.55 -13.43
N GLY A 36 15.52 -6.15 -13.81
CA GLY A 36 16.21 -5.04 -13.17
C GLY A 36 16.90 -5.41 -11.85
N GLU A 37 17.03 -4.45 -10.94
CA GLU A 37 17.65 -4.60 -9.62
C GLU A 37 16.61 -4.89 -8.54
N ILE A 38 16.73 -6.03 -7.84
CA ILE A 38 15.70 -6.54 -6.91
C ILE A 38 16.19 -6.67 -5.45
N HIS A 39 17.51 -6.56 -5.22
CA HIS A 39 18.15 -6.74 -3.91
C HIS A 39 18.58 -5.42 -3.27
N THR A 40 18.67 -4.33 -4.04
CA THR A 40 18.89 -3.00 -3.45
C THR A 40 17.65 -2.55 -2.66
N PRO A 41 17.80 -2.11 -1.40
CA PRO A 41 16.70 -1.58 -0.62
C PRO A 41 16.05 -0.37 -1.27
N ILE A 42 14.71 -0.36 -1.29
CA ILE A 42 13.89 0.80 -1.62
C ILE A 42 12.97 1.11 -0.44
N TYR A 43 12.37 2.30 -0.41
CA TYR A 43 11.28 2.58 0.51
C TYR A 43 9.97 2.02 -0.08
N PRO A 44 9.33 0.99 0.50
CA PRO A 44 8.07 0.45 -0.05
C PRO A 44 6.90 1.42 0.10
N ARG A 45 7.11 2.48 0.90
CA ARG A 45 6.10 3.45 1.31
C ARG A 45 4.88 2.72 1.87
N SER A 46 3.71 2.98 1.29
CA SER A 46 2.47 2.39 1.80
C SER A 46 2.36 0.88 1.64
N SER A 47 3.20 0.23 0.83
CA SER A 47 3.24 -1.23 0.75
C SER A 47 3.78 -1.89 2.03
N ASN A 48 4.33 -1.14 3.00
CA ASN A 48 4.64 -1.67 4.34
C ASN A 48 3.42 -1.78 5.27
N LYS A 49 2.32 -1.07 4.98
CA LYS A 49 1.20 -0.94 5.93
C LYS A 49 0.53 -2.26 6.31
N PRO A 50 0.40 -3.27 5.43
CA PRO A 50 -0.10 -4.57 5.86
C PRO A 50 0.77 -5.21 6.96
N LEU A 51 2.10 -5.11 6.83
CA LEU A 51 3.06 -5.61 7.83
C LEU A 51 2.98 -4.79 9.14
N GLN A 52 2.79 -3.48 9.03
CA GLN A 52 2.57 -2.60 10.19
C GLN A 52 1.29 -3.02 10.94
N ALA A 53 0.19 -3.29 10.22
CA ALA A 53 -1.07 -3.71 10.84
C ALA A 53 -0.96 -5.06 11.55
N VAL A 54 -0.17 -6.00 11.03
CA VAL A 54 0.17 -7.26 11.74
C VAL A 54 0.81 -6.95 13.08
N ALA A 55 1.77 -6.03 13.13
CA ALA A 55 2.40 -5.60 14.37
C ALA A 55 1.37 -5.02 15.34
N LEU A 56 0.46 -4.16 14.86
CA LEU A 56 -0.57 -3.56 15.72
C LEU A 56 -1.50 -4.61 16.33
N LEU A 57 -1.95 -5.60 15.56
CA LEU A 57 -2.74 -6.72 16.07
C LEU A 57 -1.99 -7.50 17.16
N ARG A 58 -0.69 -7.77 16.94
CA ARG A 58 0.17 -8.43 17.94
C ARG A 58 0.36 -7.58 19.20
N GLN A 59 0.32 -6.26 19.07
CA GLN A 59 0.44 -5.28 20.16
C GLN A 59 -0.93 -4.84 20.72
N GLY A 60 -1.97 -5.68 20.62
CA GLY A 60 -3.22 -5.46 21.34
C GLY A 60 -4.22 -4.50 20.69
N PHE A 61 -3.99 -4.05 19.44
CA PHE A 61 -5.07 -3.44 18.65
C PHE A 61 -6.10 -4.53 18.31
N VAL A 62 -7.34 -4.35 18.79
CA VAL A 62 -8.46 -5.25 18.50
C VAL A 62 -9.49 -4.51 17.64
N PRO A 63 -9.48 -4.67 16.31
CA PRO A 63 -10.46 -4.02 15.45
C PRO A 63 -11.87 -4.56 15.72
N ARG A 64 -12.88 -3.67 15.72
CA ARG A 64 -14.29 -4.01 15.94
C ARG A 64 -14.94 -4.62 14.70
N SER A 65 -14.33 -4.42 13.54
CA SER A 65 -14.79 -4.98 12.28
C SER A 65 -13.65 -5.16 11.27
N THR A 66 -13.90 -5.90 10.19
CA THR A 66 -12.94 -6.04 9.09
C THR A 66 -12.65 -4.72 8.37
N GLU A 67 -13.60 -3.80 8.35
CA GLU A 67 -13.44 -2.46 7.80
C GLU A 67 -12.41 -1.66 8.62
N GLU A 68 -12.45 -1.73 9.94
CA GLU A 68 -11.45 -1.06 10.79
C GLU A 68 -10.03 -1.61 10.58
N LEU A 69 -9.90 -2.92 10.40
CA LEU A 69 -8.61 -3.49 10.05
C LEU A 69 -8.17 -3.06 8.65
N ALA A 70 -9.09 -2.96 7.68
CA ALA A 70 -8.78 -2.46 6.35
C ALA A 70 -8.30 -1.00 6.38
N ILE A 71 -9.00 -0.10 7.11
CA ILE A 71 -8.58 1.31 7.19
C ILE A 71 -7.25 1.51 7.93
N ALA A 72 -6.91 0.60 8.87
CA ALA A 72 -5.61 0.58 9.53
C ALA A 72 -4.44 0.31 8.55
N THR A 73 -4.71 -0.36 7.41
CA THR A 73 -3.73 -0.64 6.36
C THR A 73 -3.72 0.40 5.24
N ALA A 74 -4.61 1.39 5.30
CA ALA A 74 -4.97 2.18 4.14
C ALA A 74 -3.97 3.28 3.77
N SER A 75 -3.98 3.61 2.48
CA SER A 75 -3.62 4.90 1.91
C SER A 75 -4.86 5.51 1.29
N HIS A 76 -5.85 5.81 2.13
CA HIS A 76 -7.18 6.17 1.66
C HIS A 76 -7.21 7.53 0.98
N GLU A 77 -8.24 7.77 0.17
CA GLU A 77 -8.38 9.02 -0.58
C GLU A 77 -9.23 10.08 0.13
N GLY A 78 -9.55 9.88 1.41
CA GLY A 78 -10.27 10.87 2.23
C GLY A 78 -11.76 10.99 1.86
N GLU A 79 -12.29 10.01 1.13
CA GLU A 79 -13.73 9.88 0.88
C GLU A 79 -14.52 9.77 2.20
N ALA A 80 -15.80 10.15 2.18
CA ALA A 80 -16.63 10.21 3.39
C ALA A 80 -16.69 8.90 4.18
N GLY A 81 -16.65 7.74 3.50
CA GLY A 81 -16.58 6.43 4.15
C GLY A 81 -15.31 6.23 4.98
N HIS A 82 -14.16 6.66 4.45
CA HIS A 82 -12.88 6.59 5.15
C HIS A 82 -12.89 7.48 6.39
N VAL A 83 -13.26 8.75 6.23
CA VAL A 83 -13.23 9.74 7.32
C VAL A 83 -14.09 9.29 8.50
N ARG A 84 -15.33 8.84 8.23
CA ARG A 84 -16.21 8.32 9.29
C ARG A 84 -15.60 7.14 10.04
N LEU A 85 -14.89 6.26 9.34
CA LEU A 85 -14.31 5.06 9.93
C LEU A 85 -13.08 5.39 10.79
N VAL A 86 -12.25 6.33 10.35
CA VAL A 86 -11.12 6.85 11.16
C VAL A 86 -11.64 7.55 12.42
N GLU A 87 -12.63 8.42 12.29
CA GLU A 87 -13.25 9.12 13.44
C GLU A 87 -13.88 8.12 14.41
N ALA A 88 -14.58 7.11 13.90
CA ALA A 88 -15.17 6.06 14.72
C ALA A 88 -14.10 5.23 15.46
N LEU A 89 -13.00 4.87 14.79
CA LEU A 89 -11.89 4.13 15.38
C LEU A 89 -11.23 4.93 16.50
N LEU A 90 -10.93 6.21 16.27
CA LEU A 90 -10.39 7.11 17.31
C LEU A 90 -11.29 7.18 18.53
N ALA A 91 -12.58 7.45 18.31
CA ALA A 91 -13.56 7.59 19.39
C ALA A 91 -13.69 6.31 20.23
N ALA A 92 -13.54 5.14 19.62
CA ALA A 92 -13.59 3.84 20.32
C ALA A 92 -12.50 3.68 21.38
N HIS A 93 -11.37 4.33 21.18
CA HIS A 93 -10.20 4.26 22.05
C HIS A 93 -9.98 5.55 22.86
N GLY A 94 -10.99 6.44 22.90
CA GLY A 94 -10.95 7.67 23.68
C GLY A 94 -10.09 8.78 23.06
N PHE A 95 -9.77 8.69 21.77
CA PHE A 95 -8.99 9.69 21.04
C PHE A 95 -9.88 10.54 20.12
N THR A 96 -9.29 11.65 19.69
CA THR A 96 -9.87 12.54 18.68
C THR A 96 -8.88 12.78 17.55
N GLU A 97 -9.31 13.53 16.53
CA GLU A 97 -8.42 13.94 15.44
C GLU A 97 -7.18 14.71 15.94
N ASP A 98 -7.29 15.45 17.05
CA ASP A 98 -6.19 16.25 17.59
C ASP A 98 -5.02 15.39 18.10
N ASP A 99 -5.26 14.10 18.37
CA ASP A 99 -4.25 13.14 18.82
C ASP A 99 -3.45 12.53 17.66
N LEU A 100 -3.95 12.66 16.43
CA LEU A 100 -3.21 12.27 15.24
C LEU A 100 -2.05 13.23 14.99
N GLN A 101 -0.85 12.68 14.82
CA GLN A 101 0.37 13.45 14.51
C GLN A 101 0.79 13.38 13.04
N CYS A 102 -0.01 12.77 12.15
CA CYS A 102 0.17 12.97 10.71
C CYS A 102 -0.20 14.42 10.33
N PRO A 103 0.36 14.97 9.24
CA PRO A 103 0.04 16.34 8.84
C PRO A 103 -1.43 16.48 8.38
N PRO A 104 -2.06 17.66 8.56
CA PRO A 104 -3.37 17.94 7.99
C PRO A 104 -3.29 18.04 6.46
N ASP A 105 -4.29 17.51 5.78
CA ASP A 105 -4.36 17.52 4.32
C ASP A 105 -5.78 17.80 3.79
N LEU A 106 -5.94 17.84 2.48
CA LEU A 106 -7.23 17.69 1.80
C LEU A 106 -7.44 16.22 1.39
N PRO A 107 -8.67 15.78 1.11
CA PRO A 107 -8.90 14.47 0.50
C PRO A 107 -8.11 14.34 -0.81
N GLY A 108 -7.55 13.15 -1.05
CA GLY A 108 -6.90 12.81 -2.32
C GLY A 108 -7.89 12.66 -3.47
N SER A 109 -9.08 12.12 -3.15
CA SER A 109 -10.14 11.90 -4.14
C SER A 109 -10.59 13.23 -4.70
N GLU A 110 -10.53 13.39 -6.01
CA GLU A 110 -10.83 14.66 -6.67
C GLU A 110 -12.28 15.15 -6.37
N PRO A 111 -13.32 14.30 -6.42
CA PRO A 111 -14.67 14.67 -5.97
C PRO A 111 -14.76 15.08 -4.49
N ALA A 112 -14.12 14.32 -3.59
CA ALA A 112 -14.14 14.62 -2.16
C ALA A 112 -13.41 15.95 -1.87
N ARG A 113 -12.26 16.15 -2.52
CA ARG A 113 -11.47 17.38 -2.45
C ARG A 113 -12.27 18.57 -2.93
N ALA A 114 -12.95 18.45 -4.07
CA ALA A 114 -13.78 19.52 -4.62
C ALA A 114 -14.89 19.92 -3.64
N THR A 115 -15.52 18.94 -2.99
CA THR A 115 -16.56 19.19 -1.98
C THR A 115 -16.01 20.01 -0.80
N ILE A 116 -14.85 19.66 -0.26
CA ILE A 116 -14.20 20.38 0.86
C ILE A 116 -13.78 21.78 0.44
N VAL A 117 -13.17 21.93 -0.74
CA VAL A 117 -12.69 23.23 -1.24
C VAL A 117 -13.85 24.18 -1.53
N VAL A 118 -14.91 23.72 -2.20
CA VAL A 118 -16.08 24.55 -2.53
C VAL A 118 -16.82 24.98 -1.26
N ALA A 119 -16.90 24.11 -0.24
CA ALA A 119 -17.49 24.45 1.05
C ALA A 119 -16.62 25.41 1.89
N GLY A 120 -15.37 25.70 1.48
CA GLY A 120 -14.45 26.53 2.25
C GLY A 120 -13.97 25.88 3.54
N HIS A 121 -14.06 24.55 3.64
CA HIS A 121 -13.60 23.81 4.82
C HIS A 121 -12.06 23.72 4.85
N PRO A 122 -11.44 23.73 6.05
CA PRO A 122 -10.00 23.66 6.17
C PRO A 122 -9.46 22.25 5.85
N ARG A 123 -8.14 22.18 5.71
CA ARG A 123 -7.41 20.92 5.79
C ARG A 123 -7.61 20.29 7.16
N ARG A 124 -7.70 18.96 7.19
CA ARG A 124 -7.91 18.17 8.40
C ARG A 124 -6.96 16.97 8.39
N THR A 125 -6.51 16.56 9.56
CA THR A 125 -5.63 15.40 9.75
C THR A 125 -6.33 14.10 9.37
N VAL A 126 -7.65 13.96 9.60
CA VAL A 126 -8.42 12.78 9.15
C VAL A 126 -8.55 12.65 7.64
N TYR A 127 -8.26 13.70 6.86
CA TYR A 127 -8.21 13.60 5.40
C TYR A 127 -6.90 13.01 4.90
N MET A 128 -5.85 13.08 5.70
CA MET A 128 -4.54 12.54 5.37
C MET A 128 -4.64 11.02 5.18
N ASN A 129 -4.10 10.51 4.07
CA ASN A 129 -4.25 9.12 3.62
C ASN A 129 -3.74 8.04 4.60
N CYS A 130 -2.92 8.39 5.58
CA CYS A 130 -2.38 7.52 6.63
C CYS A 130 -3.14 7.63 7.96
N SER A 131 -4.18 8.46 8.06
CA SER A 131 -4.85 8.73 9.33
C SER A 131 -5.47 7.48 9.96
N GLY A 132 -5.99 6.54 9.15
CA GLY A 132 -6.47 5.24 9.64
C GLY A 132 -5.39 4.38 10.31
N LYS A 133 -4.18 4.31 9.72
CA LYS A 133 -3.03 3.65 10.35
C LYS A 133 -2.65 4.34 11.66
N HIS A 134 -2.62 5.67 11.68
CA HIS A 134 -2.29 6.43 12.89
C HIS A 134 -3.33 6.18 13.99
N ALA A 135 -4.62 6.13 13.66
CA ALA A 135 -5.67 5.78 14.61
C ALA A 135 -5.49 4.37 15.21
N ALA A 136 -5.11 3.38 14.40
CA ALA A 136 -4.79 2.04 14.89
C ALA A 136 -3.52 2.01 15.76
N MET A 137 -2.52 2.83 15.46
CA MET A 137 -1.33 3.02 16.30
C MET A 137 -1.68 3.62 17.67
N LEU A 138 -2.56 4.61 17.72
CA LEU A 138 -3.08 5.17 18.97
C LEU A 138 -3.83 4.12 19.78
N ALA A 139 -4.65 3.29 19.13
CA ALA A 139 -5.34 2.17 19.76
C ALA A 139 -4.36 1.16 20.39
N ALA A 140 -3.28 0.80 19.68
CA ALA A 140 -2.22 -0.06 20.22
C ALA A 140 -1.48 0.61 21.39
N CYS A 141 -1.17 1.91 21.31
CA CYS A 141 -0.60 2.63 22.45
C CYS A 141 -1.52 2.59 23.67
N ALA A 142 -2.83 2.82 23.49
CA ALA A 142 -3.80 2.74 24.59
C ALA A 142 -3.87 1.35 25.21
N ALA A 143 -3.82 0.28 24.41
CA ALA A 143 -3.83 -1.09 24.90
C ALA A 143 -2.62 -1.44 25.78
N ASN A 144 -1.48 -0.78 25.56
CA ASN A 144 -0.23 -1.03 26.29
C ASN A 144 0.11 0.06 27.32
N GLY A 145 -0.69 1.13 27.43
CA GLY A 145 -0.37 2.30 28.26
C GLY A 145 0.85 3.08 27.79
N TRP A 146 1.16 3.06 26.49
CA TRP A 146 2.30 3.78 25.92
C TRP A 146 2.00 5.26 25.64
N PRO A 147 3.02 6.14 25.76
CA PRO A 147 2.87 7.57 25.54
C PRO A 147 2.53 7.89 24.07
N VAL A 148 1.38 8.53 23.85
CA VAL A 148 0.99 8.99 22.50
C VAL A 148 1.71 10.27 22.08
N ARG A 149 2.04 11.15 23.02
CA ARG A 149 2.77 12.40 22.74
C ARG A 149 4.12 12.38 23.45
N ALA A 150 5.10 13.05 22.86
CA ALA A 150 6.39 13.23 23.49
C ALA A 150 6.23 14.03 24.80
N GLY A 151 6.86 13.53 25.86
CA GLY A 151 7.03 14.20 27.15
C GLY A 151 8.45 14.75 27.31
N SER A 152 8.81 15.19 28.52
CA SER A 152 10.19 15.61 28.84
C SER A 152 11.20 14.47 28.71
N ASP A 153 10.78 13.26 29.08
CA ASP A 153 11.65 12.09 29.21
C ASP A 153 11.14 10.88 28.40
N GLU A 154 10.03 11.04 27.67
CA GLU A 154 9.39 9.94 26.92
C GLU A 154 9.17 10.32 25.44
N PRO A 155 9.54 9.43 24.50
CA PRO A 155 9.26 9.65 23.09
C PRO A 155 7.74 9.59 22.80
N GLY A 156 7.28 10.34 21.80
CA GLY A 156 5.93 10.17 21.25
C GLY A 156 5.85 9.00 20.27
N TYR A 157 4.64 8.60 19.86
CA TYR A 157 4.48 7.39 19.03
C TYR A 157 5.11 7.48 17.63
N LEU A 158 5.49 8.67 17.15
CA LEU A 158 6.23 8.85 15.89
C LEU A 158 7.73 8.59 16.01
N ASP A 159 8.28 8.56 17.20
CA ASP A 159 9.72 8.40 17.43
C ASP A 159 10.14 6.94 17.21
N SER A 160 11.27 6.71 16.53
CA SER A 160 11.77 5.35 16.28
C SER A 160 12.16 4.60 17.55
N ALA A 161 12.48 5.29 18.63
CA ALA A 161 12.76 4.70 19.94
C ALA A 161 11.48 4.34 20.73
N HIS A 162 10.30 4.78 20.27
CA HIS A 162 9.04 4.43 20.94
C HIS A 162 8.77 2.91 20.82
N PRO A 163 8.31 2.21 21.88
CA PRO A 163 8.06 0.76 21.85
C PRO A 163 7.19 0.28 20.68
N LEU A 164 6.15 1.06 20.34
CA LEU A 164 5.34 0.84 19.14
C LEU A 164 6.18 0.74 17.85
N GLN A 165 7.10 1.68 17.60
CA GLN A 165 7.87 1.71 16.35
C GLN A 165 8.93 0.61 16.32
N GLN A 166 9.48 0.23 17.48
CA GLN A 166 10.36 -0.92 17.61
C GLN A 166 9.60 -2.22 17.26
N ALA A 167 8.42 -2.45 17.85
CA ALA A 167 7.60 -3.62 17.55
C ALA A 167 7.14 -3.68 16.08
N VAL A 168 6.84 -2.53 15.49
CA VAL A 168 6.52 -2.41 14.05
C VAL A 168 7.73 -2.79 13.19
N THR A 169 8.90 -2.27 13.52
CA THR A 169 10.14 -2.55 12.78
C THR A 169 10.51 -4.03 12.87
N GLU A 170 10.51 -4.60 14.08
CA GLU A 170 10.76 -6.02 14.31
C GLU A 170 9.81 -6.92 13.52
N THR A 171 8.50 -6.61 13.54
CA THR A 171 7.50 -7.40 12.79
C THR A 171 7.71 -7.29 11.28
N ILE A 172 8.06 -6.11 10.75
CA ILE A 172 8.36 -5.95 9.32
C ILE A 172 9.57 -6.80 8.94
N LEU A 173 10.65 -6.73 9.72
CA LEU A 173 11.89 -7.48 9.45
C LEU A 173 11.66 -9.00 9.57
N GLU A 174 10.91 -9.44 10.57
CA GLU A 174 10.48 -10.85 10.71
C GLU A 174 9.76 -11.33 9.46
N LEU A 175 8.74 -10.59 9.00
CA LEU A 175 7.92 -10.95 7.84
C LEU A 175 8.67 -10.81 6.51
N ALA A 176 9.60 -9.87 6.40
CA ALA A 176 10.46 -9.70 5.22
C ALA A 176 11.59 -10.74 5.14
N GLY A 177 11.97 -11.34 6.28
CA GLY A 177 13.12 -12.23 6.41
C GLY A 177 14.45 -11.49 6.28
N ASP A 178 15.54 -12.23 6.03
CA ASP A 178 16.90 -11.68 6.00
C ASP A 178 17.03 -10.46 5.07
N VAL A 179 17.25 -9.30 5.68
CA VAL A 179 17.57 -8.03 5.04
C VAL A 179 18.83 -7.46 5.66
N GLU A 180 19.61 -6.71 4.88
CA GLU A 180 20.72 -5.95 5.41
C GLU A 180 20.22 -4.88 6.38
N ASP A 181 20.99 -4.65 7.44
CA ASP A 181 20.70 -3.59 8.39
C ASP A 181 20.83 -2.23 7.69
N THR A 182 19.75 -1.46 7.72
CA THR A 182 19.66 -0.17 7.03
C THR A 182 18.96 0.84 7.92
N ASP A 183 19.44 2.08 7.88
CA ASP A 183 18.82 3.16 8.61
C ASP A 183 17.35 3.34 8.18
N LEU A 184 16.48 3.53 9.17
CA LEU A 184 15.09 3.85 8.91
C LEU A 184 14.98 5.21 8.21
N GLY A 185 14.06 5.30 7.24
CA GLY A 185 13.64 6.58 6.69
C GLY A 185 12.54 7.22 7.53
N ILE A 186 12.14 8.44 7.16
CA ILE A 186 10.93 9.09 7.67
C ILE A 186 9.94 9.26 6.51
N ASP A 187 8.75 8.70 6.65
CA ASP A 187 7.68 8.79 5.66
C ASP A 187 6.99 10.18 5.73
N GLY A 188 6.24 10.56 4.70
CA GLY A 188 5.51 11.83 4.64
C GLY A 188 4.43 11.99 5.72
N CYS A 189 4.06 10.90 6.39
CA CYS A 189 3.20 10.91 7.56
C CYS A 189 3.91 11.19 8.89
N GLY A 190 5.25 11.26 8.89
CA GLY A 190 6.09 11.45 10.07
C GLY A 190 6.52 10.16 10.77
N LEU A 191 6.06 8.99 10.30
CA LEU A 191 6.44 7.70 10.86
C LEU A 191 7.77 7.18 10.30
N PRO A 192 8.53 6.39 11.07
CA PRO A 192 9.64 5.62 10.56
C PRO A 192 9.20 4.65 9.44
N ILE A 193 10.07 4.44 8.47
CA ILE A 193 9.85 3.49 7.38
C ILE A 193 11.06 2.56 7.22
N VAL A 194 10.78 1.26 7.27
CA VAL A 194 11.75 0.20 7.03
C VAL A 194 12.01 0.06 5.52
N PRO A 195 13.25 0.30 5.05
CA PRO A 195 13.64 0.00 3.67
C PRO A 195 13.61 -1.51 3.43
N LEU A 196 13.12 -1.94 2.27
CA LEU A 196 13.11 -3.35 1.89
C LEU A 196 13.52 -3.50 0.42
N PRO A 197 14.33 -4.52 0.08
CA PRO A 197 14.46 -4.97 -1.29
C PRO A 197 13.13 -5.47 -1.85
N LEU A 198 12.95 -5.42 -3.18
CA LEU A 198 11.74 -5.94 -3.83
C LEU A 198 11.55 -7.43 -3.55
N PHE A 199 12.64 -8.20 -3.53
CA PHE A 199 12.62 -9.63 -3.19
C PHE A 199 11.98 -9.88 -1.82
N ASN A 200 12.40 -9.16 -0.79
CA ASN A 200 11.90 -9.30 0.57
C ASN A 200 10.47 -8.78 0.72
N LEU A 201 10.13 -7.70 0.00
CA LEU A 201 8.76 -7.20 -0.04
C LEU A 201 7.80 -8.24 -0.63
N ALA A 202 8.14 -8.85 -1.77
CA ALA A 202 7.33 -9.91 -2.38
C ALA A 202 7.16 -11.11 -1.43
N ARG A 203 8.24 -11.53 -0.75
CA ARG A 203 8.21 -12.61 0.24
C ARG A 203 7.24 -12.32 1.39
N ALA A 204 7.25 -11.09 1.89
CA ALA A 204 6.34 -10.67 2.96
C ALA A 204 4.87 -10.77 2.52
N TYR A 205 4.54 -10.39 1.28
CA TYR A 205 3.19 -10.54 0.73
C TYR A 205 2.79 -12.01 0.53
N SER A 206 3.71 -12.87 0.10
CA SER A 206 3.47 -14.32 0.02
C SER A 206 3.06 -14.88 1.38
N ARG A 207 3.78 -14.51 2.45
CA ARG A 207 3.47 -14.92 3.82
C ARG A 207 2.11 -14.43 4.30
N LEU A 208 1.75 -13.18 4.01
CA LEU A 208 0.41 -12.66 4.34
C LEU A 208 -0.69 -13.44 3.59
N ALA A 209 -0.52 -13.66 2.29
CA ALA A 209 -1.53 -14.27 1.44
C ALA A 209 -1.80 -15.75 1.76
N THR A 210 -0.79 -16.46 2.26
CA THR A 210 -0.82 -17.90 2.59
C THR A 210 -0.96 -18.20 4.08
N ALA A 211 -1.04 -17.18 4.93
CA ALA A 211 -1.15 -17.34 6.37
C ALA A 211 -2.37 -18.18 6.80
N GLY A 212 -2.16 -18.98 7.84
CA GLY A 212 -3.17 -19.87 8.41
C GLY A 212 -4.37 -19.10 9.00
N ALA A 213 -5.53 -19.72 8.99
CA ALA A 213 -6.72 -19.13 9.62
C ALA A 213 -6.48 -18.82 11.10
N GLY A 214 -6.92 -17.64 11.54
CA GLY A 214 -6.78 -17.19 12.93
C GLY A 214 -5.46 -16.48 13.26
N THR A 215 -4.49 -16.38 12.34
CA THR A 215 -3.29 -15.56 12.58
C THR A 215 -3.52 -14.09 12.24
N PRO A 216 -2.77 -13.15 12.85
CA PRO A 216 -2.81 -11.73 12.50
C PRO A 216 -2.57 -11.44 11.01
N GLU A 217 -1.62 -12.15 10.39
CA GLU A 217 -1.26 -12.03 8.97
C GLU A 217 -2.47 -12.35 8.09
N ARG A 218 -3.17 -13.45 8.41
CA ARG A 218 -4.36 -13.86 7.68
C ARG A 218 -5.51 -12.87 7.87
N ALA A 219 -5.72 -12.36 9.08
CA ALA A 219 -6.74 -11.36 9.36
C ALA A 219 -6.52 -10.08 8.53
N VAL A 220 -5.28 -9.61 8.44
CA VAL A 220 -4.90 -8.45 7.61
C VAL A 220 -5.17 -8.72 6.13
N ALA A 221 -4.74 -9.88 5.62
CA ALA A 221 -4.95 -10.24 4.22
C ALA A 221 -6.45 -10.29 3.85
N ASP A 222 -7.27 -10.90 4.71
CA ASP A 222 -8.71 -11.04 4.50
C ASP A 222 -9.43 -9.69 4.59
N ALA A 223 -9.03 -8.80 5.51
CA ALA A 223 -9.59 -7.45 5.61
C ALA A 223 -9.30 -6.61 4.35
N ILE A 224 -8.05 -6.66 3.85
CA ILE A 224 -7.66 -5.92 2.64
C ILE A 224 -8.44 -6.42 1.41
N ARG A 225 -8.56 -7.74 1.24
CA ARG A 225 -9.30 -8.37 0.14
C ARG A 225 -10.79 -8.05 0.18
N SER A 226 -11.37 -8.01 1.38
CA SER A 226 -12.81 -7.76 1.56
C SER A 226 -13.18 -6.30 1.32
N HIS A 227 -12.26 -5.37 1.59
CA HIS A 227 -12.53 -3.93 1.56
C HIS A 227 -11.47 -3.13 0.78
N PRO A 228 -11.17 -3.48 -0.48
CA PRO A 228 -10.04 -2.88 -1.20
C PRO A 228 -10.27 -1.38 -1.49
N HIS A 229 -11.53 -0.96 -1.61
CA HIS A 229 -11.90 0.45 -1.72
C HIS A 229 -11.58 1.25 -0.44
N LEU A 230 -11.64 0.66 0.75
CA LEU A 230 -11.22 1.33 2.00
C LEU A 230 -9.70 1.45 2.12
N VAL A 231 -8.97 0.52 1.49
CA VAL A 231 -7.50 0.44 1.54
C VAL A 231 -6.84 1.50 0.65
N SER A 232 -7.42 1.81 -0.51
CA SER A 232 -6.83 2.76 -1.46
C SER A 232 -7.76 3.87 -1.93
N GLY A 233 -9.08 3.72 -1.88
CA GLY A 233 -10.06 4.59 -2.53
C GLY A 233 -10.66 4.00 -3.81
N THR A 234 -11.88 4.41 -4.13
CA THR A 234 -12.81 3.75 -5.08
C THR A 234 -12.29 3.64 -6.53
N GLY A 235 -11.29 4.44 -6.92
CA GLY A 235 -10.74 4.44 -8.29
C GLY A 235 -9.28 4.00 -8.42
N LYS A 236 -8.64 3.54 -7.35
CA LYS A 236 -7.20 3.24 -7.33
C LYS A 236 -6.88 1.80 -7.72
N ASP A 237 -5.60 1.58 -8.04
CA ASP A 237 -5.04 0.31 -8.52
C ASP A 237 -5.53 -0.89 -7.69
N ASP A 238 -5.36 -0.84 -6.37
CA ASP A 238 -5.73 -1.91 -5.42
C ASP A 238 -7.24 -2.23 -5.47
N ALA A 239 -8.08 -1.18 -5.39
CA ALA A 239 -9.54 -1.28 -5.46
C ALA A 239 -10.08 -1.82 -6.79
N ARG A 240 -9.34 -1.64 -7.88
CA ARG A 240 -9.70 -2.13 -9.22
C ARG A 240 -9.19 -3.55 -9.48
N LEU A 241 -7.99 -3.89 -8.99
CA LEU A 241 -7.35 -5.19 -9.27
C LEU A 241 -7.90 -6.32 -8.41
N MET A 242 -8.08 -6.12 -7.11
CA MET A 242 -8.47 -7.20 -6.20
C MET A 242 -9.84 -7.81 -6.53
N PRO A 243 -10.89 -7.04 -6.91
CA PRO A 243 -12.16 -7.63 -7.34
C PRO A 243 -12.04 -8.43 -8.65
N ALA A 244 -11.16 -8.04 -9.56
CA ALA A 244 -10.96 -8.70 -10.85
C ALA A 244 -10.18 -10.02 -10.73
N VAL A 245 -9.34 -10.16 -9.68
CA VAL A 245 -8.46 -11.32 -9.47
C VAL A 245 -8.79 -12.02 -8.15
N PRO A 246 -9.57 -13.13 -8.18
CA PRO A 246 -9.99 -13.83 -6.97
C PRO A 246 -8.83 -14.19 -6.04
N GLY A 247 -8.91 -13.69 -4.81
CA GLY A 247 -7.93 -13.98 -3.76
C GLY A 247 -6.58 -13.26 -3.90
N LEU A 248 -6.43 -12.35 -4.86
CA LEU A 248 -5.28 -11.44 -4.90
C LEU A 248 -5.24 -10.58 -3.62
N LEU A 249 -4.08 -10.55 -2.97
CA LEU A 249 -3.73 -9.51 -2.00
C LEU A 249 -2.74 -8.58 -2.68
N CYS A 250 -3.03 -7.27 -2.78
CA CYS A 250 -2.06 -6.31 -3.28
C CYS A 250 -2.18 -4.95 -2.58
N LYS A 251 -1.10 -4.17 -2.65
CA LYS A 251 -1.06 -2.83 -2.08
C LYS A 251 -0.06 -1.95 -2.82
N ALA A 252 -0.55 -0.88 -3.41
CA ALA A 252 0.27 0.17 -3.99
C ALA A 252 0.99 0.99 -2.90
N GLY A 253 2.24 1.35 -3.21
CA GLY A 253 3.07 2.29 -2.48
C GLY A 253 3.30 3.56 -3.31
N ALA A 254 3.49 4.69 -2.64
CA ALA A 254 3.92 5.93 -3.30
C ALA A 254 5.25 5.72 -4.05
N ASP A 255 5.55 6.63 -4.97
CA ASP A 255 6.76 6.59 -5.79
C ASP A 255 6.90 5.28 -6.59
N GLY A 256 5.78 4.81 -7.17
CA GLY A 256 5.78 3.76 -8.19
C GLY A 256 5.97 2.34 -7.66
N VAL A 257 5.75 2.09 -6.38
CA VAL A 257 5.82 0.74 -5.79
C VAL A 257 4.48 0.02 -5.90
N HIS A 258 4.51 -1.28 -6.19
CA HIS A 258 3.36 -2.16 -6.01
C HIS A 258 3.83 -3.56 -5.61
N ALA A 259 3.18 -4.16 -4.63
CA ALA A 259 3.45 -5.53 -4.21
C ALA A 259 2.15 -6.30 -3.99
N GLY A 260 2.21 -7.61 -4.17
CA GLY A 260 1.05 -8.48 -4.00
C GLY A 260 1.38 -9.95 -4.05
N ALA A 261 0.39 -10.79 -3.77
CA ALA A 261 0.48 -12.23 -3.85
C ALA A 261 -0.86 -12.88 -4.17
N LEU A 262 -0.80 -13.96 -4.94
CA LEU A 262 -1.91 -14.85 -5.25
C LEU A 262 -2.15 -15.84 -4.10
N PRO A 263 -3.33 -16.51 -4.05
CA PRO A 263 -3.69 -17.43 -2.97
C PRO A 263 -2.75 -18.63 -2.81
N ASP A 264 -2.04 -19.02 -3.88
CA ASP A 264 -1.08 -20.11 -3.87
C ASP A 264 0.28 -19.72 -3.30
N GLY A 265 0.51 -18.43 -3.02
CA GLY A 265 1.79 -17.91 -2.54
C GLY A 265 2.69 -17.32 -3.63
N THR A 266 2.32 -17.43 -4.91
CA THR A 266 3.01 -16.71 -5.99
C THR A 266 2.93 -15.21 -5.72
N ALA A 267 4.07 -14.55 -5.55
CA ALA A 267 4.13 -13.16 -5.11
C ALA A 267 4.93 -12.28 -6.05
N PHE A 268 4.67 -10.98 -6.02
CA PHE A 268 5.39 -10.01 -6.82
C PHE A 268 5.67 -8.72 -6.05
N ALA A 269 6.72 -8.02 -6.48
CA ALA A 269 6.96 -6.63 -6.11
C ALA A 269 7.61 -5.90 -7.29
N LEU A 270 7.22 -4.65 -7.50
CA LEU A 270 7.76 -3.79 -8.55
C LEU A 270 8.01 -2.36 -8.04
N LYS A 271 8.95 -1.68 -8.70
CA LYS A 271 9.26 -0.25 -8.51
C LYS A 271 9.45 0.40 -9.87
N ILE A 272 8.74 1.49 -10.11
CA ILE A 272 8.97 2.37 -11.26
C ILE A 272 9.92 3.49 -10.84
N ASP A 273 11.03 3.69 -11.56
CA ASP A 273 12.14 4.57 -11.16
C ASP A 273 11.69 6.03 -10.94
N ASP A 274 10.92 6.59 -11.88
CA ASP A 274 10.40 7.96 -11.82
C ASP A 274 9.22 8.14 -10.86
N GLY A 275 8.80 7.06 -10.20
CA GLY A 275 7.73 7.03 -9.23
C GLY A 275 6.32 7.23 -9.79
N HIS A 276 6.16 7.27 -11.10
CA HIS A 276 4.89 7.64 -11.71
C HIS A 276 3.83 6.53 -11.60
N GLU A 277 2.69 6.86 -11.00
CA GLU A 277 1.60 5.92 -10.76
C GLU A 277 1.00 5.28 -12.02
N ARG A 278 0.96 6.02 -13.15
CA ARG A 278 0.31 5.58 -14.39
C ARG A 278 0.93 4.30 -14.98
N ALA A 279 2.15 3.95 -14.56
CA ALA A 279 2.83 2.74 -15.01
C ALA A 279 2.50 1.50 -14.15
N ARG A 280 2.07 1.67 -12.89
CA ARG A 280 1.87 0.55 -11.95
C ARG A 280 0.76 -0.38 -12.40
N LEU A 281 -0.45 0.15 -12.59
CA LEU A 281 -1.63 -0.64 -12.93
C LEU A 281 -1.47 -1.45 -14.23
N PRO A 282 -1.06 -0.86 -15.37
CA PRO A 282 -0.91 -1.64 -16.60
C PRO A 282 0.17 -2.71 -16.51
N LEU A 283 1.28 -2.44 -15.81
CA LEU A 283 2.33 -3.43 -15.57
C LEU A 283 1.84 -4.58 -14.69
N THR A 284 1.11 -4.26 -13.61
CA THR A 284 0.60 -5.27 -12.67
C THR A 284 -0.45 -6.16 -13.34
N ALA A 285 -1.37 -5.58 -14.11
CA ALA A 285 -2.37 -6.36 -14.84
C ALA A 285 -1.73 -7.29 -15.89
N ALA A 286 -0.73 -6.81 -16.64
CA ALA A 286 0.02 -7.64 -17.57
C ALA A 286 0.80 -8.75 -16.86
N LEU A 287 1.39 -8.45 -15.69
CA LEU A 287 2.07 -9.44 -14.85
C LEU A 287 1.12 -10.53 -14.39
N LEU A 288 -0.04 -10.18 -13.85
CA LEU A 288 -1.03 -11.14 -13.37
C LEU A 288 -1.49 -12.08 -14.49
N HIS A 289 -1.64 -11.58 -15.71
CA HIS A 289 -1.89 -12.42 -16.88
C HIS A 289 -0.75 -13.39 -17.18
N HIS A 290 0.50 -12.92 -17.16
CA HIS A 290 1.68 -13.77 -17.32
C HIS A 290 1.73 -14.87 -16.23
N LEU A 291 1.25 -14.59 -15.03
CA LEU A 291 1.15 -15.55 -13.92
C LEU A 291 -0.02 -16.54 -14.05
N GLY A 292 -0.80 -16.47 -15.13
CA GLY A 292 -1.89 -17.41 -15.41
C GLY A 292 -3.25 -17.00 -14.86
N VAL A 293 -3.41 -15.77 -14.38
CA VAL A 293 -4.74 -15.23 -14.03
C VAL A 293 -5.60 -15.18 -15.29
N THR A 294 -6.84 -15.70 -15.19
CA THR A 294 -7.80 -15.74 -16.28
C THR A 294 -8.04 -14.34 -16.84
N TRP A 295 -7.79 -14.20 -18.14
CA TRP A 295 -7.93 -12.93 -18.83
C TRP A 295 -9.39 -12.64 -19.18
N SER A 296 -9.90 -11.48 -18.76
CA SER A 296 -11.22 -10.95 -19.15
C SER A 296 -11.09 -9.57 -19.80
N GLU A 297 -12.20 -9.02 -20.30
CA GLU A 297 -12.24 -7.65 -20.84
C GLU A 297 -11.83 -6.61 -19.79
N GLU A 298 -12.27 -6.78 -18.54
CA GLU A 298 -11.86 -5.92 -17.42
C GLU A 298 -10.34 -5.92 -17.22
N HIS A 299 -9.69 -7.09 -17.29
CA HIS A 299 -8.23 -7.19 -17.21
C HIS A 299 -7.53 -6.47 -18.37
N ALA A 300 -8.10 -6.55 -19.58
CA ALA A 300 -7.58 -5.84 -20.75
C ALA A 300 -7.66 -4.32 -20.58
N GLU A 301 -8.75 -3.80 -19.99
CA GLU A 301 -8.88 -2.38 -19.67
C GLU A 301 -7.87 -1.93 -18.61
N LEU A 302 -7.63 -2.75 -17.57
CA LEU A 302 -6.62 -2.47 -16.54
C LEU A 302 -5.21 -2.45 -17.14
N ALA A 303 -4.89 -3.39 -18.02
CA ALA A 303 -3.59 -3.50 -18.69
C ALA A 303 -3.32 -2.42 -19.76
N SER A 304 -4.36 -1.73 -20.22
CA SER A 304 -4.30 -0.81 -21.36
C SER A 304 -4.95 0.54 -21.06
N GLN A 305 -4.39 1.27 -20.08
CA GLN A 305 -4.93 2.57 -19.66
C GLN A 305 -4.95 3.56 -20.83
N PRO A 306 -6.06 4.28 -21.07
CA PRO A 306 -6.20 5.13 -22.24
C PRO A 306 -5.32 6.39 -22.13
N VAL A 307 -4.66 6.73 -23.23
CA VAL A 307 -4.07 8.06 -23.42
C VAL A 307 -5.09 8.90 -24.20
N LEU A 308 -5.52 10.01 -23.61
CA LEU A 308 -6.57 10.85 -24.19
C LEU A 308 -6.00 12.04 -24.97
N GLY A 309 -6.74 12.45 -26.01
CA GLY A 309 -6.56 13.68 -26.77
C GLY A 309 -7.93 14.24 -27.13
N GLY A 310 -8.24 15.46 -26.67
CA GLY A 310 -9.59 16.03 -26.84
C GLY A 310 -10.72 15.20 -26.20
N GLY A 311 -10.41 14.42 -25.15
CA GLY A 311 -11.37 13.52 -24.49
C GLY A 311 -11.55 12.16 -25.19
N ILE A 312 -10.92 11.93 -26.34
CA ILE A 312 -11.00 10.67 -27.09
C ILE A 312 -9.71 9.89 -26.88
N ARG A 313 -9.81 8.56 -26.81
CA ARG A 313 -8.63 7.67 -26.74
C ARG A 313 -7.82 7.79 -28.03
N VAL A 314 -6.58 8.26 -27.91
CA VAL A 314 -5.60 8.38 -29.00
C VAL A 314 -4.39 7.47 -28.78
N GLY A 315 -4.37 6.71 -27.69
CA GLY A 315 -3.22 5.89 -27.31
C GLY A 315 -3.44 5.03 -26.09
N THR A 316 -2.35 4.48 -25.56
CA THR A 316 -2.36 3.59 -24.40
C THR A 316 -1.09 3.70 -23.58
N VAL A 317 -1.21 3.50 -22.27
CA VAL A 317 -0.11 3.09 -21.40
C VAL A 317 -0.20 1.57 -21.25
N ARG A 318 0.92 0.85 -21.42
CA ARG A 318 0.95 -0.62 -21.35
C ARG A 318 2.34 -1.15 -20.98
N ALA A 319 2.41 -2.36 -20.46
CA ALA A 319 3.68 -3.10 -20.39
C ALA A 319 4.28 -3.24 -21.80
N ILE A 320 5.60 -3.13 -21.90
CA ILE A 320 6.30 -3.25 -23.19
C ILE A 320 6.13 -4.68 -23.72
N PRO A 321 5.72 -4.87 -24.99
CA PRO A 321 5.59 -6.20 -25.56
C PRO A 321 6.89 -7.02 -25.45
N GLY A 322 6.78 -8.25 -24.93
CA GLY A 322 7.90 -9.17 -24.75
C GLY A 322 8.76 -8.95 -23.49
N VAL A 323 8.37 -8.03 -22.60
CA VAL A 323 9.08 -7.83 -21.32
C VAL A 323 8.70 -8.86 -20.24
N LEU A 324 7.50 -9.44 -20.35
CA LEU A 324 6.96 -10.52 -19.53
C LEU A 324 6.77 -11.77 -20.39
#